data_AF-A0A7C1PIF5-F1
#
_entry.id   AF-A0A7C1PIF5-F1
#
_cell.length_a   1.000
_cell.length_b   1.000
_cell.length_c   1.000
_cell.angle_alpha   90.00
_cell.angle_beta   90.00
_cell.angle_gamma   90.00
#
_symmetry.space_group_name_H-M   'P 1'
#
loop_
_entity.id
_entity.type
_entity.pdbx_description
1 polymer ?
#
loop_
_entity_poly.entity_id
_entity_poly.type
_entity_poly.pdbx_seq_one_letter_code
_entity_poly.pdbx_strand_id
1 'polypeptide(L)'
;MSINTSFIGISPITANRIDAYIRSVNPKAPALGEHYVRFGRKFGLRADLAAAQMILETGYLRFGEQICPEQHNPAGLKSRHGGFQSFTTWEQGVHAHYERLQCYVYPSDVSGQGGMYDDNYGHWRYFHLMEKYGSADRLIDVARLWTEGDAEEYARAVWKIKVAMTGEEIVPAPRPWLIMLLTAGALALLLWRLTR
;
A
#
# COMPACT_ATOMS: atom_id res chain seq x y z
N MET A 1 6.67 2.94 -14.10
CA MET A 1 5.88 2.05 -13.21
C MET A 1 5.97 2.59 -11.79
N SER A 2 4.83 2.73 -11.13
CA SER A 2 4.60 3.53 -9.91
C SER A 2 4.70 2.72 -8.61
N ILE A 3 5.59 1.71 -8.57
CA ILE A 3 6.03 1.09 -7.31
C ILE A 3 6.88 2.04 -6.44
N ASN A 4 7.27 3.18 -7.00
CA ASN A 4 7.91 4.29 -6.26
C ASN A 4 6.90 5.23 -5.59
N THR A 5 5.60 4.93 -5.63
CA THR A 5 4.58 5.76 -4.97
C THR A 5 4.79 5.72 -3.46
N SER A 6 4.78 6.89 -2.83
CA SER A 6 4.88 7.00 -1.37
C SER A 6 3.61 6.51 -0.67
N PHE A 7 3.76 5.78 0.43
CA PHE A 7 2.72 5.46 1.40
C PHE A 7 2.31 6.68 2.22
N ILE A 8 3.16 7.72 2.33
CA ILE A 8 2.82 8.95 3.04
C ILE A 8 1.77 9.73 2.24
N GLY A 9 0.76 10.22 2.95
CA GLY A 9 -0.27 11.11 2.43
C GLY A 9 -1.67 10.50 2.49
N ILE A 10 -2.64 11.28 2.02
CA ILE A 10 -4.05 10.90 2.03
C ILE A 10 -4.48 10.56 0.62
N SER A 11 -5.06 9.37 0.41
CA SER A 11 -5.67 9.01 -0.87
C SER A 11 -7.14 9.45 -0.91
N PRO A 12 -7.68 9.75 -2.10
CA PRO A 12 -9.09 10.15 -2.27
C PRO A 12 -10.06 8.95 -2.28
N ILE A 13 -9.59 7.73 -2.01
CA ILE A 13 -10.42 6.52 -2.04
C ILE A 13 -11.51 6.60 -0.97
N THR A 14 -12.71 6.12 -1.29
CA THR A 14 -13.83 6.07 -0.35
C THR A 14 -13.96 4.67 0.27
N ALA A 15 -14.52 4.60 1.48
CA ALA A 15 -14.80 3.34 2.17
C ALA A 15 -15.64 2.39 1.30
N ASN A 16 -16.73 2.92 0.72
CA ASN A 16 -17.60 2.18 -0.19
C ASN A 16 -16.84 1.60 -1.39
N ARG A 17 -15.85 2.32 -1.93
CA ARG A 17 -15.07 1.83 -3.07
C ARG A 17 -14.20 0.64 -2.69
N ILE A 18 -13.56 0.69 -1.50
CA ILE A 18 -12.79 -0.44 -0.96
C ILE A 18 -13.70 -1.65 -0.78
N ASP A 19 -14.82 -1.49 -0.07
CA ASP A 19 -15.72 -2.60 0.24
C ASP A 19 -16.39 -3.19 -1.01
N ALA A 20 -16.82 -2.34 -1.95
CA ALA A 20 -17.40 -2.79 -3.21
C ALA A 20 -16.39 -3.58 -4.06
N TYR A 21 -15.13 -3.14 -4.09
CA TYR A 21 -14.09 -3.85 -4.83
C TYR A 21 -13.80 -5.22 -4.21
N ILE A 22 -13.70 -5.31 -2.88
CA ILE A 22 -13.52 -6.58 -2.18
C ILE A 22 -14.69 -7.53 -2.46
N ARG A 23 -15.93 -7.02 -2.34
CA ARG A 23 -17.16 -7.80 -2.51
C ARG A 23 -17.46 -8.21 -3.94
N SER A 24 -16.82 -7.59 -4.92
CA SER A 24 -16.87 -8.05 -6.30
C SER A 24 -16.25 -9.46 -6.48
N VAL A 25 -15.34 -9.85 -5.57
CA VAL A 25 -14.70 -11.17 -5.56
C VAL A 25 -15.15 -12.02 -4.37
N ASN A 26 -15.34 -11.41 -3.19
CA ASN A 26 -15.82 -12.09 -1.99
C ASN A 26 -17.11 -11.42 -1.47
N PRO A 27 -18.29 -11.83 -1.96
CA PRO A 27 -19.56 -11.20 -1.59
C PRO A 27 -19.88 -11.21 -0.08
N LYS A 28 -19.25 -12.11 0.69
CA LYS A 28 -19.44 -12.25 2.14
C LYS A 28 -18.43 -11.46 2.97
N ALA A 29 -17.51 -10.73 2.34
CA ALA A 29 -16.49 -9.97 3.02
C ALA A 29 -17.07 -8.93 4.01
N PRO A 30 -16.51 -8.83 5.23
CA PRO A 30 -16.87 -7.77 6.16
C PRO A 30 -16.52 -6.39 5.57
N ALA A 31 -17.23 -5.36 6.01
CA ALA A 31 -16.94 -3.99 5.59
C ALA A 31 -15.75 -3.45 6.40
N LEU A 32 -14.62 -3.21 5.74
CA LEU A 32 -13.41 -2.68 6.36
C LEU A 32 -13.04 -1.29 5.83
N GLY A 33 -13.69 -0.82 4.76
CA GLY A 33 -13.35 0.42 4.08
C GLY A 33 -13.33 1.65 5.00
N GLU A 34 -14.27 1.75 5.93
CA GLU A 34 -14.34 2.87 6.88
C GLU A 34 -13.12 2.87 7.83
N HIS A 35 -12.72 1.70 8.34
CA HIS A 35 -11.52 1.58 9.16
C HIS A 35 -10.27 2.00 8.38
N TYR A 36 -10.15 1.54 7.13
CA TYR A 36 -9.00 1.89 6.28
C TYR A 36 -8.91 3.39 6.01
N VAL A 37 -10.01 4.03 5.63
CA VAL A 37 -10.02 5.47 5.33
C VAL A 37 -9.77 6.28 6.61
N ARG A 38 -10.43 5.93 7.72
CA ARG A 38 -10.28 6.64 8.99
C ARG A 38 -8.87 6.53 9.55
N PHE A 39 -8.30 5.33 9.60
CA PHE A 39 -6.94 5.14 10.10
C PHE A 39 -5.88 5.65 9.12
N GLY A 40 -6.09 5.57 7.82
CA GLY A 40 -5.21 6.21 6.85
C GLY A 40 -5.06 7.72 7.10
N ARG A 41 -6.17 8.41 7.39
CA ARG A 41 -6.12 9.82 7.82
C ARG A 41 -5.40 10.02 9.15
N LYS A 42 -5.67 9.16 10.13
CA LYS A 42 -5.10 9.26 11.48
C LYS A 42 -3.59 9.04 11.50
N PHE A 43 -3.10 8.11 10.69
CA PHE A 43 -1.69 7.74 10.58
C PHE A 43 -0.95 8.53 9.50
N GLY A 44 -1.64 9.35 8.70
CA GLY A 44 -1.03 10.06 7.58
C GLY A 44 -0.58 9.14 6.43
N LEU A 45 -1.17 7.95 6.34
CA LEU A 45 -0.81 6.90 5.39
C LEU A 45 -1.94 6.64 4.40
N ARG A 46 -1.57 6.35 3.16
CA ARG A 46 -2.49 6.19 2.05
C ARG A 46 -3.35 4.93 2.20
N ALA A 47 -4.66 5.14 2.33
CA ALA A 47 -5.62 4.06 2.48
C ALA A 47 -5.77 3.18 1.23
N ASP A 48 -5.47 3.68 0.04
CA ASP A 48 -5.56 2.90 -1.20
C ASP A 48 -4.45 1.84 -1.29
N LEU A 49 -3.23 2.17 -0.86
CA LEU A 49 -2.12 1.23 -0.77
C LEU A 49 -2.31 0.22 0.37
N ALA A 50 -2.68 0.69 1.57
CA ALA A 50 -2.90 -0.20 2.72
C ALA A 50 -4.06 -1.19 2.47
N ALA A 51 -5.16 -0.75 1.85
CA ALA A 51 -6.26 -1.64 1.48
C ALA A 51 -5.86 -2.62 0.36
N ALA A 52 -5.11 -2.16 -0.65
CA ALA A 52 -4.59 -3.05 -1.70
C ALA A 52 -3.65 -4.12 -1.15
N GLN A 53 -2.82 -3.76 -0.18
CA GLN A 53 -1.96 -4.70 0.53
C GLN A 53 -2.78 -5.75 1.28
N MET A 54 -3.81 -5.35 2.04
CA MET A 54 -4.71 -6.31 2.71
C MET A 54 -5.41 -7.24 1.73
N ILE A 55 -5.86 -6.74 0.59
CA ILE A 55 -6.51 -7.57 -0.43
C ILE A 55 -5.55 -8.65 -0.94
N LEU A 56 -4.28 -8.30 -1.16
CA LEU A 56 -3.24 -9.24 -1.56
C LEU A 56 -3.02 -10.31 -0.49
N GLU A 57 -2.77 -9.89 0.75
CA GLU A 57 -2.43 -10.76 1.88
C GLU A 57 -3.56 -11.74 2.24
N THR A 58 -4.81 -11.31 2.09
CA THR A 58 -5.98 -12.08 2.51
C THR A 58 -6.70 -12.76 1.36
N GLY A 59 -6.26 -12.52 0.12
CA GLY A 59 -6.96 -12.96 -1.07
C GLY A 59 -8.42 -12.48 -1.11
N TYR A 60 -8.64 -11.18 -0.91
CA TYR A 60 -9.97 -10.55 -0.80
C TYR A 60 -10.76 -10.96 0.45
N LEU A 61 -10.10 -11.07 1.60
CA LEU A 61 -10.70 -11.54 2.88
C LEU A 61 -11.33 -12.94 2.77
N ARG A 62 -10.89 -13.75 1.80
CA ARG A 62 -11.27 -15.18 1.72
C ARG A 62 -10.41 -16.02 2.64
N PHE A 63 -9.19 -15.52 2.92
CA PHE A 63 -8.15 -16.16 3.69
C PHE A 63 -7.68 -17.50 3.12
N GLY A 64 -6.49 -17.93 3.53
CA GLY A 64 -5.90 -19.22 3.16
C GLY A 64 -5.95 -20.21 4.31
N GLU A 65 -5.08 -21.22 4.28
CA GLU A 65 -5.06 -22.27 5.30
C GLU A 65 -4.47 -21.81 6.65
N GLN A 66 -3.61 -20.79 6.65
CA GLN A 66 -2.82 -20.41 7.83
C GLN A 66 -3.44 -19.32 8.71
N ILE A 67 -4.38 -18.55 8.17
CA ILE A 67 -5.06 -17.47 8.90
C ILE A 67 -6.56 -17.65 8.69
N CYS A 68 -7.35 -17.60 9.76
CA CYS A 68 -8.80 -17.70 9.68
C CYS A 68 -9.47 -16.33 9.85
N PRO A 69 -10.67 -16.10 9.29
CA PRO A 69 -11.42 -14.85 9.45
C PRO A 69 -11.58 -14.37 10.90
N GLU A 70 -11.71 -15.31 11.84
CA GLU A 70 -11.93 -15.08 13.26
C GLU A 70 -10.71 -14.45 13.96
N GLN A 71 -9.53 -14.52 13.34
CA GLN A 71 -8.33 -13.87 13.85
C GLN A 71 -8.32 -12.37 13.54
N HIS A 72 -9.20 -11.87 12.68
CA HIS A 72 -9.30 -10.45 12.30
C HIS A 72 -7.96 -9.83 11.86
N ASN A 73 -7.06 -10.63 11.27
CA ASN A 73 -5.73 -10.21 10.87
C ASN A 73 -5.71 -9.84 9.38
N PRO A 74 -5.69 -8.54 9.01
CA PRO A 74 -5.90 -8.10 7.64
C PRO A 74 -4.64 -8.21 6.76
N ALA A 75 -3.48 -8.54 7.33
CA ALA A 75 -2.22 -8.40 6.60
C ALA A 75 -1.17 -9.44 6.99
N GLY A 76 -1.58 -10.58 7.57
CA GLY A 76 -0.64 -11.62 7.98
C GLY A 76 0.34 -11.18 9.07
N LEU A 77 -0.07 -10.24 9.92
CA LEU A 77 0.78 -9.66 10.97
C LEU A 77 1.31 -10.76 11.89
N LYS A 78 2.64 -10.88 11.95
CA LYS A 78 3.33 -11.78 12.87
C LYS A 78 3.49 -11.16 14.25
N SER A 79 3.39 -12.00 15.28
CA SER A 79 3.68 -11.62 16.66
C SER A 79 5.18 -11.48 16.89
N ARG A 80 5.60 -10.62 17.83
CA ARG A 80 6.99 -10.59 18.31
C ARG A 80 7.47 -11.93 18.88
N HIS A 81 6.55 -12.80 19.31
CA HIS A 81 6.85 -14.14 19.85
C HIS A 81 6.81 -15.24 18.79
N GLY A 82 6.64 -14.88 17.50
CA GLY A 82 6.41 -15.83 16.42
C GLY A 82 4.92 -16.17 16.23
N GLY A 83 4.57 -16.76 15.09
CA GLY A 83 3.17 -17.03 14.73
C GLY A 83 2.40 -15.78 14.28
N PHE A 84 1.13 -15.96 13.91
CA PHE A 84 0.25 -14.87 13.47
C PHE A 84 -0.51 -14.25 14.65
N GLN A 85 -0.60 -12.92 14.66
CA GLN A 85 -1.42 -12.20 15.63
C GLN A 85 -2.92 -12.46 15.37
N SER A 86 -3.71 -12.39 16.44
CA SER A 86 -5.17 -12.42 16.39
C SER A 86 -5.71 -11.23 17.15
N PHE A 87 -6.73 -10.58 16.60
CA PHE A 87 -7.31 -9.37 17.16
C PHE A 87 -8.76 -9.61 17.56
N THR A 88 -9.23 -8.91 18.60
CA THR A 88 -10.62 -9.07 19.08
C THR A 88 -11.62 -8.61 18.02
N THR A 89 -11.28 -7.56 17.26
CA THR A 89 -12.14 -7.02 16.20
C THR A 89 -11.34 -6.67 14.96
N TRP A 90 -12.04 -6.59 13.83
CA TRP A 90 -11.49 -6.06 12.59
C TRP A 90 -10.92 -4.65 12.71
N GLU A 91 -11.55 -3.80 13.52
CA GLU A 91 -11.05 -2.46 13.79
C GLU A 91 -9.64 -2.49 14.38
N GLN A 92 -9.41 -3.36 15.37
CA GLN A 92 -8.10 -3.52 15.99
C GLN A 92 -7.06 -4.07 15.01
N GLY A 93 -7.43 -5.06 14.20
CA GLY A 93 -6.52 -5.62 13.19
C GLY A 93 -6.12 -4.61 12.11
N VAL A 94 -7.07 -3.79 11.63
CA VAL A 94 -6.77 -2.72 10.66
C VAL A 94 -5.93 -1.63 11.31
N HIS A 95 -6.19 -1.30 12.58
CA HIS A 95 -5.37 -0.35 13.33
C HIS A 95 -3.92 -0.86 13.49
N ALA A 96 -3.73 -2.10 13.94
CA ALA A 96 -2.43 -2.75 14.05
C ALA A 96 -1.66 -2.80 12.71
N HIS A 97 -2.37 -2.96 11.59
CA HIS A 97 -1.76 -2.88 10.27
C HIS A 97 -1.19 -1.48 9.99
N TYR A 98 -1.90 -0.42 10.33
CA TYR A 98 -1.38 0.95 10.21
C TYR A 98 -0.25 1.24 11.18
N GLU A 99 -0.31 0.75 12.42
CA GLU A 99 0.80 0.83 13.37
C GLU A 99 2.08 0.23 12.77
N ARG A 100 1.97 -0.97 12.17
CA ARG A 100 3.09 -1.63 11.50
C ARG A 100 3.61 -0.82 10.32
N LEU A 101 2.73 -0.31 9.46
CA LEU A 101 3.13 0.51 8.31
C LEU A 101 3.86 1.78 8.75
N GLN A 102 3.39 2.43 9.82
CA GLN A 102 4.03 3.61 10.35
C GLN A 102 5.46 3.33 10.83
N CYS A 103 5.73 2.16 11.43
CA CYS A 103 7.10 1.78 11.83
C CYS A 103 8.08 1.73 10.66
N TYR A 104 7.60 1.45 9.44
CA TYR A 104 8.44 1.47 8.26
C TYR A 104 8.67 2.87 7.72
N VAL A 105 7.61 3.69 7.75
CA VAL A 105 7.56 4.92 6.97
C VAL A 105 8.02 6.14 7.77
N TYR A 106 7.77 6.16 9.08
CA TYR A 106 8.08 7.29 9.93
C TYR A 106 9.17 6.98 10.95
N PRO A 107 10.05 7.95 11.28
CA PRO A 107 11.07 7.77 12.31
C PRO A 107 10.50 7.77 13.74
N SER A 108 9.23 8.16 13.90
CA SER A 108 8.53 8.24 15.19
C SER A 108 7.02 8.19 14.98
N ASP A 109 6.26 7.99 16.07
CA ASP A 109 4.79 7.96 16.00
C ASP A 109 4.20 9.33 15.68
N VAL A 110 3.56 9.43 14.50
CA VAL A 110 2.87 10.64 14.05
C VAL A 110 1.38 10.64 14.39
N SER A 111 0.82 9.47 14.73
CA SER A 111 -0.60 9.28 15.00
C SER A 111 -0.95 9.55 16.48
N GLY A 112 0.03 9.38 17.37
CA GLY A 112 -0.16 9.32 18.83
C GLY A 112 -0.91 8.06 19.28
N GLN A 113 -0.95 7.04 18.42
CA GLN A 113 -1.66 5.77 18.59
C GLN A 113 -0.76 4.57 18.22
N GLY A 114 0.55 4.74 18.12
CA GLY A 114 1.45 3.63 17.85
C GLY A 114 1.48 2.60 18.98
N GLY A 115 1.44 1.31 18.63
CA GLY A 115 1.60 0.20 19.56
C GLY A 115 0.42 -0.05 20.50
N MET A 116 -0.79 0.40 20.14
CA MET A 116 -2.00 0.04 20.86
C MET A 116 -2.40 -1.42 20.63
N TYR A 117 -2.15 -1.97 19.43
CA TYR A 117 -2.61 -3.32 19.07
C TYR A 117 -1.55 -4.23 18.44
N ASP A 118 -0.59 -3.69 17.69
CA ASP A 118 0.49 -4.47 17.12
C ASP A 118 1.53 -4.80 18.19
N ASP A 119 1.56 -6.06 18.63
CA ASP A 119 2.51 -6.52 19.66
C ASP A 119 3.98 -6.42 19.24
N ASN A 120 4.23 -6.25 17.94
CA ASN A 120 5.55 -6.15 17.35
C ASN A 120 5.89 -4.69 16.97
N TYR A 121 5.04 -3.74 17.36
CA TYR A 121 5.28 -2.32 17.11
C TYR A 121 6.62 -1.87 17.70
N GLY A 122 7.39 -1.12 16.91
CA GLY A 122 8.69 -0.59 17.35
C GLY A 122 9.82 -1.63 17.46
N HIS A 123 9.66 -2.82 16.87
CA HIS A 123 10.73 -3.81 16.83
C HIS A 123 12.02 -3.28 16.17
N TRP A 124 13.18 -3.62 16.73
CA TRP A 124 14.51 -3.07 16.34
C TRP A 124 14.82 -3.17 14.85
N ARG A 125 14.26 -4.19 14.17
CA ARG A 125 14.44 -4.41 12.73
C ARG A 125 14.05 -3.16 11.92
N TYR A 126 13.05 -2.40 12.36
CA TYR A 126 12.58 -1.20 11.64
C TYR A 126 13.61 -0.07 11.69
N PHE A 127 14.15 0.21 12.88
CA PHE A 127 15.20 1.22 13.07
C PHE A 127 16.44 0.88 12.25
N HIS A 128 16.85 -0.39 12.25
CA HIS A 128 18.01 -0.83 11.46
C HIS A 128 17.85 -0.59 9.95
N LEU A 129 16.62 -0.72 9.42
CA LEU A 129 16.35 -0.54 8.00
C LEU A 129 16.28 0.94 7.62
N MET A 130 15.70 1.78 8.47
CA MET A 130 15.73 3.24 8.28
C MET A 130 17.16 3.78 8.35
N GLU A 131 18.00 3.28 9.27
CA GLU A 131 19.43 3.60 9.32
C GLU A 131 20.17 3.17 8.06
N LYS A 132 19.85 1.98 7.54
CA LYS A 132 20.56 1.39 6.39
C LYS A 132 20.15 1.97 5.04
N TYR A 133 18.86 2.30 4.86
CA TYR A 133 18.30 2.63 3.55
C TYR A 133 17.67 4.03 3.45
N GLY A 134 17.53 4.77 4.55
CA GLY A 134 16.88 6.08 4.57
C GLY A 134 15.34 5.98 4.55
N SER A 135 14.67 6.92 3.86
CA SER A 135 13.20 6.97 3.79
C SER A 135 12.64 5.72 3.12
N ALA A 136 11.94 4.88 3.88
CA ALA A 136 11.26 3.67 3.39
C ALA A 136 9.78 3.94 3.05
N ASP A 137 9.49 5.15 2.56
CA ASP A 137 8.14 5.61 2.31
C ASP A 137 7.56 5.08 1.00
N ARG A 138 8.38 4.60 0.05
CA ARG A 138 7.87 4.08 -1.24
C ARG A 138 7.30 2.68 -1.07
N LEU A 139 6.32 2.33 -1.90
CA LEU A 139 5.73 0.98 -1.93
C LEU A 139 6.79 -0.12 -2.08
N ILE A 140 7.80 0.07 -2.92
CA ILE A 140 8.92 -0.88 -3.06
C ILE A 140 9.77 -1.00 -1.78
N ASP A 141 9.92 0.08 -1.02
CA ASP A 141 10.69 0.05 0.22
C ASP A 141 9.90 -0.65 1.33
N VAL A 142 8.62 -0.33 1.49
CA VAL A 142 7.72 -1.07 2.39
C VAL A 142 7.69 -2.56 2.03
N ALA A 143 7.63 -2.91 0.75
CA ALA A 143 7.64 -4.30 0.31
C ALA A 143 8.90 -5.06 0.78
N ARG A 144 10.08 -4.44 0.72
CA ARG A 144 11.35 -5.05 1.21
C ARG A 144 11.32 -5.36 2.70
N LEU A 145 10.50 -4.64 3.47
CA LEU A 145 10.37 -4.84 4.91
C LEU A 145 9.22 -5.79 5.26
N TRP A 146 8.26 -5.91 4.36
CA TRP A 146 7.04 -6.68 4.55
C TRP A 146 7.18 -8.15 4.15
N THR A 147 7.71 -8.41 2.95
CA THR A 147 7.74 -9.76 2.38
C THR A 147 9.10 -10.44 2.56
N GLU A 148 9.09 -11.77 2.72
CA GLU A 148 10.29 -12.62 2.64
C GLU A 148 10.61 -13.02 1.19
N GLY A 149 9.68 -12.81 0.25
CA GLY A 149 9.84 -13.10 -1.18
C GLY A 149 10.41 -11.93 -1.98
N ASP A 150 10.16 -11.93 -3.29
CA ASP A 150 10.58 -10.84 -4.17
C ASP A 150 9.78 -9.56 -3.89
N ALA A 151 10.46 -8.55 -3.36
CA ALA A 151 9.85 -7.28 -2.99
C ALA A 151 9.31 -6.50 -4.20
N GLU A 152 9.92 -6.64 -5.38
CA GLU A 152 9.48 -5.96 -6.58
C GLU A 152 8.21 -6.59 -7.13
N GLU A 153 8.14 -7.92 -7.17
CA GLU A 153 6.93 -8.66 -7.52
C GLU A 153 5.79 -8.32 -6.56
N TYR A 154 6.06 -8.32 -5.26
CA TYR A 154 5.09 -7.93 -4.23
C TYR A 154 4.57 -6.50 -4.44
N ALA A 155 5.48 -5.53 -4.57
CA ALA A 155 5.12 -4.13 -4.82
C ALA A 155 4.30 -3.96 -6.10
N ARG A 156 4.63 -4.70 -7.16
CA ARG A 156 3.86 -4.71 -8.42
C ARG A 156 2.47 -5.30 -8.24
N ALA A 157 2.32 -6.35 -7.43
CA ALA A 157 1.02 -6.95 -7.13
C ALA A 157 0.13 -5.98 -6.36
N VAL A 158 0.63 -5.37 -5.28
CA VAL A 158 -0.09 -4.33 -4.51
C VAL A 158 -0.48 -3.17 -5.42
N TRP A 159 0.44 -2.70 -6.26
CA TRP A 159 0.15 -1.60 -7.20
C TRP A 159 -0.97 -1.94 -8.19
N LYS A 160 -0.96 -3.14 -8.77
CA LYS A 160 -2.00 -3.60 -9.70
C LYS A 160 -3.37 -3.62 -9.03
N ILE A 161 -3.45 -4.14 -7.80
CA ILE A 161 -4.69 -4.15 -7.01
C ILE A 161 -5.14 -2.72 -6.72
N LYS A 162 -4.23 -1.83 -6.29
CA LYS A 162 -4.55 -0.42 -6.04
C LYS A 162 -5.16 0.25 -7.26
N VAL A 163 -4.57 0.10 -8.45
CA VAL A 163 -5.08 0.68 -9.70
C VAL A 163 -6.47 0.14 -10.02
N ALA A 164 -6.64 -1.19 -10.00
CA ALA A 164 -7.94 -1.81 -10.30
C ALA A 164 -9.02 -1.36 -9.30
N MET A 165 -8.66 -1.29 -8.01
CA MET A 165 -9.53 -0.82 -6.95
C MET A 165 -9.89 0.66 -7.12
N THR A 166 -8.94 1.55 -7.40
CA THR A 166 -9.24 2.99 -7.52
C THR A 166 -9.87 3.37 -8.86
N GLY A 167 -9.74 2.52 -9.89
CA GLY A 167 -10.11 2.88 -11.26
C GLY A 167 -9.20 3.95 -11.86
N GLU A 168 -8.02 4.17 -11.28
CA GLU A 168 -7.00 5.03 -11.89
C GLU A 168 -6.45 4.28 -13.11
N GLU A 169 -6.50 4.87 -14.31
CA GLU A 169 -5.90 4.24 -15.48
C GLU A 169 -4.40 4.05 -15.28
N ILE A 170 -3.88 2.87 -15.64
CA ILE A 170 -2.44 2.68 -15.80
C ILE A 170 -2.05 3.48 -17.05
N VAL A 171 -1.65 4.74 -16.89
CA VAL A 171 -1.04 5.49 -17.99
C VAL A 171 0.28 4.75 -18.31
N PRO A 172 0.41 4.08 -19.47
CA PRO A 172 1.67 3.44 -19.81
C PRO A 172 2.74 4.52 -19.88
N ALA A 173 3.94 4.24 -19.36
CA ALA A 173 5.06 5.16 -19.51
C ALA A 173 5.17 5.56 -20.99
N PRO A 174 5.30 6.87 -21.31
CA PRO A 174 5.38 7.29 -22.70
C PRO A 174 6.50 6.52 -23.39
N ARG A 175 6.19 5.88 -24.51
CA ARG A 175 7.19 5.10 -25.26
C ARG A 175 8.31 6.06 -25.66
N PRO A 176 9.60 5.73 -25.46
CA PRO A 176 10.72 6.65 -25.71
C PRO A 176 10.70 7.28 -27.12
N TRP A 177 10.21 6.55 -28.11
CA TRP A 177 10.10 7.02 -29.49
C TRP A 177 8.96 8.03 -29.74
N LEU A 178 7.90 8.05 -28.91
CA LEU A 178 6.84 9.07 -28.99
C LEU A 178 7.37 10.44 -28.56
N ILE A 179 8.31 10.47 -27.60
CA ILE A 179 9.00 11.70 -27.17
C ILE A 179 9.88 12.22 -28.31
N MET A 180 10.60 11.34 -29.02
CA MET A 180 11.42 11.73 -30.18
C MET A 180 10.60 12.33 -31.33
N LEU A 181 9.41 11.77 -31.63
CA LEU A 181 8.54 12.29 -32.70
C LEU A 181 8.00 13.69 -32.40
N LEU A 182 7.67 13.98 -31.14
CA LEU A 182 7.23 15.32 -30.72
C LEU A 182 8.36 16.35 -30.79
N THR A 183 9.59 15.96 -30.44
CA THR A 183 10.75 16.86 -30.58
C THR A 183 11.16 17.09 -32.04
N ALA A 184 11.05 16.07 -32.90
CA ALA A 184 11.38 16.19 -34.33
C ALA A 184 10.34 17.04 -35.10
N GLY A 185 9.05 16.86 -34.79
CA GLY A 185 7.97 17.66 -35.39
C GLY A 185 8.02 19.14 -34.99
N ALA A 186 8.33 19.43 -33.73
CA ALA A 186 8.50 20.81 -33.25
C ALA A 186 9.71 21.51 -33.90
N LEU A 187 10.82 20.79 -34.12
CA LEU A 187 12.01 21.33 -34.78
C LEU A 187 11.76 21.63 -36.27
N ALA A 188 11.02 20.78 -36.97
CA ALA A 188 10.66 20.99 -38.38
C ALA A 188 9.73 22.21 -38.58
N LEU A 189 8.78 22.43 -37.68
CA LEU A 189 7.89 23.60 -37.69
C LEU A 189 8.63 24.91 -37.36
N LEU A 190 9.61 24.86 -36.45
CA LEU A 190 10.48 26.00 -36.14
C LEU A 190 11.40 26.35 -37.31
N LEU A 191 12.02 25.35 -37.95
CA LEU A 191 12.90 25.56 -39.10
C LEU A 191 12.14 26.04 -40.35
N TRP A 192 10.90 25.60 -40.56
CA TRP A 192 10.04 26.12 -41.63
C TRP A 192 9.64 27.59 -41.42
N ARG A 193 9.40 28.01 -40.17
CA ARG A 193 9.11 29.41 -39.84
C ARG A 193 10.33 30.35 -39.93
N LEU A 194 11.55 29.81 -39.86
CA LEU A 194 12.80 30.58 -39.96
C LEU A 194 13.35 30.67 -41.39
N THR A 195 12.76 29.94 -42.35
CA THR A 195 13.23 29.88 -43.75
C THR A 195 12.20 30.46 -44.74
N ARG A 196 11.22 31.22 -44.24
CA ARG A 196 10.28 32.03 -45.02
C ARG A 196 10.34 33.49 -44.61
#